data_AF-A0A5F0YFP2-F1
#
_entry.id   AF-A0A5F0YFP2-F1
#
_cell.length_a   1.000
_cell.length_b   1.000
_cell.length_c   1.000
_cell.angle_alpha   90.00
_cell.angle_beta   90.00
_cell.angle_gamma   90.00
#
_symmetry.space_group_name_H-M   'P 1'
#
loop_
_entity.id
_entity.type
_entity.pdbx_description
1 polymer ?
#
loop_
_entity_poly.entity_id
_entity_poly.type
_entity_poly.pdbx_seq_one_letter_code
_entity_poly.pdbx_strand_id
1 'polypeptide(L)'
;MESQPKSGIKGFNFVKLDKNGQELADNATDWRCVEDKNTGLIWEVKVDDPSSPRDKNRLFAVNAAGYTPNKYDLELATCQQDGSALCDTKQYA
;
A
#
# COMPACT_ATOMS: atom_id res chain seq x y z
N MET A 1 -26.89 7.32 -22.21
CA MET A 1 -26.15 6.15 -21.70
C MET A 1 -24.70 6.35 -22.12
N GLU A 2 -23.88 6.95 -21.26
CA GLU A 2 -22.44 7.07 -21.54
C GLU A 2 -21.80 5.70 -21.37
N SER A 3 -21.26 5.18 -22.46
CA SER A 3 -20.42 3.99 -22.47
C SER A 3 -19.09 4.34 -21.80
N GLN A 4 -18.91 3.90 -20.56
CA GLN A 4 -17.60 3.95 -19.92
C GLN A 4 -16.60 3.11 -20.75
N PRO A 5 -15.41 3.64 -21.07
CA PRO A 5 -14.43 2.90 -21.83
C PRO A 5 -14.04 1.64 -21.05
N LYS A 6 -14.12 0.48 -21.71
CA LYS A 6 -13.63 -0.78 -21.15
C LYS A 6 -12.13 -0.64 -20.91
N SER A 7 -11.73 -0.52 -19.65
CA SER A 7 -10.33 -0.53 -19.23
C SER A 7 -9.57 -1.71 -19.88
N GLY A 8 -8.42 -1.37 -20.48
CA GLY A 8 -7.40 -2.30 -20.98
C GLY A 8 -7.75 -3.09 -22.25
N ILE A 9 -6.82 -3.14 -23.22
CA ILE A 9 -6.93 -3.87 -24.50
C ILE A 9 -7.16 -5.40 -24.32
N LYS A 10 -7.08 -5.93 -23.09
CA LYS A 10 -7.22 -7.37 -22.77
C LYS A 10 -8.09 -7.67 -21.54
N GLY A 11 -8.98 -6.76 -21.13
CA GLY A 11 -9.90 -7.00 -20.00
C GLY A 11 -9.31 -6.75 -18.60
N PHE A 12 -8.11 -6.18 -18.53
CA PHE A 12 -7.55 -5.67 -17.28
C PHE A 12 -8.23 -4.35 -16.91
N ASN A 13 -8.88 -4.31 -15.73
CA ASN A 13 -9.56 -3.11 -15.24
C ASN A 13 -8.90 -2.57 -13.98
N PHE A 14 -7.83 -1.80 -14.16
CA PHE A 14 -7.10 -1.17 -13.06
C PHE A 14 -7.42 0.32 -12.95
N VAL A 15 -7.74 0.80 -11.75
CA VAL A 15 -8.01 2.21 -11.47
C VAL A 15 -7.05 2.72 -10.41
N LYS A 16 -6.50 3.92 -10.62
CA LYS A 16 -5.66 4.62 -9.63
C LYS A 16 -6.56 5.19 -8.52
N LEU A 17 -6.14 5.07 -7.28
CA LEU A 17 -6.84 5.63 -6.12
C LEU A 17 -5.98 6.66 -5.39
N ASP A 18 -6.61 7.73 -4.90
CA ASP A 18 -5.99 8.72 -4.03
C ASP A 18 -5.84 8.21 -2.58
N LYS A 19 -5.39 9.09 -1.67
CA LYS A 19 -5.21 8.74 -0.24
C LYS A 19 -6.51 8.42 0.52
N ASN A 20 -7.65 8.83 -0.02
CA ASN A 20 -8.98 8.60 0.54
C ASN A 20 -9.68 7.42 -0.13
N GLY A 21 -9.00 6.72 -1.07
CA GLY A 21 -9.59 5.65 -1.86
C GLY A 21 -10.49 6.12 -3.00
N GLN A 22 -10.40 7.39 -3.40
CA GLN A 22 -11.19 7.93 -4.51
C GLN A 22 -10.51 7.67 -5.85
N GLU A 23 -11.28 7.29 -6.85
CA GLU A 23 -10.80 7.04 -8.20
C GLU A 23 -10.18 8.29 -8.81
N LEU A 24 -9.05 8.10 -9.47
CA LEU A 24 -8.29 9.13 -10.17
C LEU A 24 -8.32 8.89 -11.67
N ALA A 25 -8.11 9.96 -12.44
CA ALA A 25 -7.97 9.86 -13.89
C ALA A 25 -6.74 9.02 -14.28
N ASP A 26 -6.80 8.34 -15.43
CA ASP A 26 -5.72 7.48 -15.94
C ASP A 26 -4.38 8.22 -16.06
N ASN A 27 -4.41 9.51 -16.39
CA ASN A 27 -3.24 10.36 -16.55
C ASN A 27 -2.75 11.01 -15.24
N ALA A 28 -3.34 10.69 -14.08
CA ALA A 28 -2.87 11.18 -12.79
C ALA A 28 -1.40 10.79 -12.58
N THR A 29 -0.58 11.76 -12.21
CA THR A 29 0.86 11.58 -11.97
C THR A 29 1.16 11.09 -10.56
N ASP A 30 0.22 11.27 -9.63
CA ASP A 30 0.31 10.83 -8.25
C ASP A 30 -0.91 9.99 -7.87
N TRP A 31 -0.68 8.85 -7.22
CA TRP A 31 -1.71 7.98 -6.68
C TRP A 31 -1.16 7.20 -5.48
N ARG A 32 -2.05 6.66 -4.66
CA ARG A 32 -1.70 5.91 -3.44
C ARG A 32 -1.87 4.42 -3.61
N CYS A 33 -2.93 4.00 -4.27
CA CYS A 33 -3.23 2.60 -4.50
C CYS A 33 -3.70 2.36 -5.94
N VAL A 34 -3.72 1.11 -6.35
CA VAL A 34 -4.36 0.65 -7.59
C VAL A 34 -5.39 -0.41 -7.21
N GLU A 35 -6.61 -0.27 -7.70
CA GLU A 35 -7.68 -1.26 -7.56
C GLU A 35 -7.82 -2.05 -8.86
N ASP A 36 -7.91 -3.36 -8.78
CA ASP A 36 -8.41 -4.20 -9.88
C ASP A 36 -9.91 -4.37 -9.72
N LYS A 37 -10.70 -3.69 -10.55
CA LYS A 37 -12.17 -3.77 -10.51
C LYS A 37 -12.70 -5.16 -10.84
N ASN A 38 -11.91 -6.05 -11.44
CA ASN A 38 -12.35 -7.41 -11.71
C ASN A 38 -12.33 -8.29 -10.45
N THR A 39 -11.34 -8.10 -9.57
CA THR A 39 -11.14 -8.93 -8.37
C THR A 39 -11.50 -8.21 -7.07
N GLY A 40 -11.55 -6.88 -7.08
CA GLY A 40 -11.69 -6.03 -5.90
C GLY A 40 -10.41 -5.91 -5.06
N LEU A 41 -9.29 -6.47 -5.54
CA LEU A 41 -8.01 -6.36 -4.84
C LEU A 41 -7.43 -4.95 -5.00
N ILE A 42 -6.83 -4.45 -3.92
CA ILE A 42 -6.18 -3.14 -3.87
C ILE A 42 -4.72 -3.33 -3.50
N TRP A 43 -3.82 -2.73 -4.28
CA TRP A 43 -2.38 -2.71 -4.02
C TRP A 43 -1.90 -1.30 -3.72
N GLU A 44 -1.11 -1.18 -2.66
CA GLU A 44 -0.46 0.07 -2.30
C GLU A 44 0.84 0.29 -3.11
N VAL A 45 1.07 1.53 -3.53
CA VAL A 45 2.34 1.94 -4.15
C VAL A 45 3.37 2.32 -3.07
N LYS A 46 4.51 1.66 -3.01
CA LYS A 46 5.59 2.08 -2.09
C LYS A 46 6.25 3.38 -2.56
N VAL A 47 6.73 4.18 -1.60
CA VAL A 47 7.42 5.45 -1.86
C VAL A 47 8.89 5.34 -1.48
N ASP A 48 9.71 6.28 -1.93
CA ASP A 48 11.12 6.40 -1.55
C ASP A 48 11.27 7.62 -0.64
N ASP A 49 10.79 7.49 0.60
CA ASP A 49 10.68 8.55 1.59
C ASP A 49 10.84 7.97 2.99
N PRO A 50 12.03 8.08 3.62
CA PRO A 50 12.30 7.51 4.94
C PRO A 50 11.41 8.04 6.08
N SER A 51 10.71 9.16 5.87
CA SER A 51 9.76 9.70 6.86
C SER A 51 8.36 9.08 6.76
N SER A 52 8.13 8.27 5.73
CA SER A 52 6.86 7.63 5.45
C SER A 52 6.85 6.17 5.93
N PRO A 53 5.78 5.70 6.58
CA PRO A 53 5.64 4.27 6.88
C PRO A 53 5.53 3.42 5.60
N ARG A 54 5.27 4.04 4.44
CA ARG A 54 5.23 3.40 3.12
C ARG A 54 6.59 3.37 2.41
N ASP A 55 7.66 3.79 3.08
CA ASP A 55 9.00 3.74 2.51
C ASP A 55 9.32 2.32 2.02
N LYS A 56 9.89 2.21 0.83
CA LYS A 56 10.23 0.94 0.22
C LYS A 56 11.34 0.21 0.98
N ASN A 57 12.14 0.93 1.78
CA ASN A 57 13.21 0.36 2.60
C ASN A 57 12.77 0.13 4.06
N ARG A 58 11.49 0.35 4.38
CA ARG A 58 10.94 0.14 5.71
C ARG A 58 10.89 -1.34 6.06
N LEU A 59 11.49 -1.71 7.19
CA LEU A 59 11.41 -3.06 7.75
C LEU A 59 10.40 -3.11 8.89
N PHE A 60 9.46 -4.04 8.80
CA PHE A 60 8.49 -4.35 9.85
C PHE A 60 8.81 -5.70 10.45
N ALA A 61 8.66 -5.81 11.76
CA ALA A 61 8.59 -7.12 12.40
C ALA A 61 7.31 -7.82 11.92
N VAL A 62 7.39 -9.10 11.54
CA VAL A 62 6.20 -9.83 11.10
C VAL A 62 5.31 -10.06 12.33
N ASN A 63 4.05 -9.65 12.27
CA ASN A 63 3.03 -9.93 13.26
C ASN A 63 1.77 -10.39 12.52
N ALA A 64 1.49 -11.69 12.61
CA ALA A 64 0.48 -12.38 11.83
C ALA A 64 -0.18 -13.49 12.66
N ALA A 65 -1.28 -14.06 12.16
CA ALA A 65 -1.94 -15.17 12.85
C ALA A 65 -0.95 -16.34 13.09
N GLY A 66 -0.75 -16.69 14.36
CA GLY A 66 0.19 -17.74 14.77
C GLY A 66 1.65 -17.32 14.86
N TYR A 67 1.98 -16.05 14.62
CA TYR A 67 3.35 -15.52 14.74
C TYR A 67 3.35 -14.16 15.43
N THR A 68 3.98 -14.10 16.61
CA THR A 68 4.20 -12.86 17.35
C THR A 68 5.70 -12.55 17.34
N PRO A 69 6.11 -11.36 16.92
CA PRO A 69 7.51 -11.00 16.86
C PRO A 69 8.09 -10.95 18.28
N ASN A 70 9.32 -11.43 18.42
CA ASN A 70 10.06 -11.31 19.67
C ASN A 70 10.81 -9.95 19.71
N LYS A 71 11.48 -9.67 20.83
CA LYS A 71 12.20 -8.40 21.01
C LYS A 71 13.26 -8.12 19.92
N TYR A 72 13.94 -9.15 19.43
CA TYR A 72 14.98 -8.99 18.40
C TYR A 72 14.38 -8.68 17.04
N ASP A 73 13.20 -9.24 16.72
CA ASP A 73 12.49 -8.92 15.48
C ASP A 73 12.05 -7.44 15.50
N LEU A 74 11.61 -6.95 16.67
CA LEU A 74 11.24 -5.54 16.86
C LEU A 74 12.46 -4.59 16.84
N GLU A 75 13.61 -5.02 17.36
CA GLU A 75 14.87 -4.24 17.29
C GLU A 75 15.40 -4.09 15.87
N LEU A 76 15.12 -5.06 14.99
CA LEU A 76 15.46 -5.00 13.55
C LEU A 76 14.46 -4.20 12.72
N ALA A 77 13.25 -3.97 13.24
CA ALA A 77 12.28 -3.12 12.58
C ALA A 77 12.74 -1.65 12.60
N THR A 78 12.52 -0.93 11.51
CA THR A 78 13.05 0.44 11.34
C THR A 78 12.14 1.54 11.88
N CYS A 79 11.25 1.25 12.84
CA CYS A 79 10.22 2.21 13.30
C CYS A 79 10.73 3.44 14.03
N GLN A 80 12.00 3.43 14.42
CA GLN A 80 12.65 4.61 14.97
C GLN A 80 13.07 5.63 13.89
N GLN A 81 13.03 5.26 12.60
CA GLN A 81 13.55 6.10 11.50
C GLN A 81 12.51 7.07 10.94
N ASP A 82 11.22 6.71 10.98
CA ASP A 82 10.12 7.53 10.43
C ASP A 82 9.33 8.27 11.54
N GLY A 83 9.70 8.07 12.81
CA GLY A 83 8.95 8.59 13.96
C GLY A 83 7.56 7.97 14.11
N SER A 84 7.24 6.91 13.37
CA SER A 84 5.97 6.21 13.44
C SER A 84 5.97 5.18 14.57
N ALA A 85 4.82 4.98 15.20
CA ALA A 85 4.63 3.90 16.16
C ALA A 85 4.38 2.52 15.50
N LEU A 86 4.67 2.37 14.21
CA LEU A 86 4.32 1.21 13.39
C LEU A 86 5.52 0.26 13.27
N CYS A 87 5.80 -0.53 14.29
CA CYS A 87 6.95 -1.44 14.30
C CYS A 87 6.67 -2.81 13.67
N ASP A 88 5.42 -3.24 13.59
CA ASP A 88 5.05 -4.54 13.07
C ASP A 88 3.97 -4.51 11.97
N THR A 89 3.81 -5.62 11.25
CA THR A 89 2.85 -5.72 10.14
C THR A 89 1.39 -5.64 10.58
N LYS A 90 1.09 -5.88 11.86
CA LYS A 90 -0.28 -5.79 12.39
C LYS A 90 -0.66 -4.35 12.71
N GLN A 91 0.30 -3.54 13.14
CA GLN A 91 0.12 -2.10 13.36
C GLN A 91 -0.01 -1.33 12.04
N TYR A 92 0.63 -1.83 10.98
CA TYR A 92 0.56 -1.22 9.65
C TYR A 92 -0.81 -1.35 8.96
N ALA A 93 -1.58 -2.40 9.32
CA ALA A 93 -2.81 -2.81 8.63
C ALA A 93 -4.05 -2.00 9.04
#